data_AF-A0A1X1RL59-F1
#
_entry.id   AF-A0A1X1RL59-F1
#
_cell.length_a   1.000
_cell.length_b   1.000
_cell.length_c   1.000
_cell.angle_alpha   90.00
_cell.angle_beta   90.00
_cell.angle_gamma   90.00
#
_symmetry.space_group_name_H-M   'P 1'
#
loop_
_entity.id
_entity.type
_entity.pdbx_description
1 polymer ?
#
loop_
_entity_poly.entity_id
_entity_poly.type
_entity_poly.pdbx_seq_one_letter_code
_entity_poly.pdbx_strand_id
1 'polypeptide(L)'
;MHRTVFCTIAAVTVVAAAPAVALADPGIPDFASYPKVTAADYTVRDGLAYSVRGFRTPSGLNCTSSQHRDMYALDCTGGLVGLPDGANWIRLRASGPVVSAPTFSTAEDRPSVEGVPQFEATPLPLLPAGQLYAFDAAQCVWTDTVALACKFASREKPDAEYTGFVATTTGTTTFGNL
;
A
#
# COMPACT_ATOMS: atom_id res chain seq x y z
N MET A 1 -25.46 58.04 51.62
CA MET A 1 -24.74 56.80 51.94
C MET A 1 -25.27 55.69 51.05
N HIS A 2 -24.55 55.32 49.99
CA HIS A 2 -24.91 54.22 49.08
C HIS A 2 -23.65 53.37 48.86
N ARG A 3 -23.71 52.08 49.23
CA ARG A 3 -22.65 51.08 49.06
C ARG A 3 -22.92 50.35 47.75
N THR A 4 -21.98 50.40 46.81
CA THR A 4 -22.03 49.60 45.57
C THR A 4 -21.09 48.41 45.70
N VAL A 5 -21.66 47.20 45.57
CA VAL A 5 -20.99 45.91 45.66
C VAL A 5 -20.37 45.57 44.30
N PHE A 6 -19.06 45.29 44.26
CA PHE A 6 -18.38 44.79 43.05
C PHE A 6 -18.47 43.26 43.01
N CYS A 7 -19.03 42.73 41.91
CA CYS A 7 -19.14 41.30 41.62
C CYS A 7 -18.02 40.92 40.63
N THR A 8 -17.05 40.11 41.06
CA THR A 8 -15.92 39.67 40.24
C THR A 8 -16.30 38.41 39.47
N ILE A 9 -16.39 38.50 38.14
CA ILE A 9 -16.64 37.36 37.25
C ILE A 9 -15.30 36.63 37.02
N ALA A 10 -15.23 35.37 37.42
CA ALA A 10 -14.11 34.49 37.13
C ALA A 10 -14.18 33.97 35.68
N ALA A 11 -13.17 34.25 34.87
CA ALA A 11 -13.05 33.75 33.51
C ALA A 11 -12.51 32.31 33.52
N VAL A 12 -13.28 31.37 32.99
CA VAL A 12 -12.87 29.98 32.75
C VAL A 12 -12.18 29.93 31.39
N THR A 13 -10.87 29.67 31.37
CA THR A 13 -10.09 29.41 30.16
C THR A 13 -10.33 27.98 29.68
N VAL A 14 -11.02 27.82 28.55
CA VAL A 14 -11.16 26.55 27.86
C VAL A 14 -9.89 26.31 27.05
N VAL A 15 -9.06 25.35 27.47
CA VAL A 15 -7.92 24.88 26.68
C VAL A 15 -8.48 23.97 25.59
N ALA A 16 -8.55 24.47 24.36
CA ALA A 16 -8.87 23.68 23.18
C ALA A 16 -7.69 22.73 22.90
N ALA A 17 -7.88 21.43 23.13
CA ALA A 17 -6.93 20.42 22.69
C ALA A 17 -7.00 20.30 21.17
N ALA A 18 -5.97 20.76 20.47
CA ALA A 18 -5.81 20.51 19.04
C ALA A 18 -5.59 19.01 18.80
N PRO A 19 -6.16 18.40 17.75
CA PRO A 19 -5.91 17.01 17.43
C PRO A 19 -4.43 16.83 17.10
N ALA A 20 -3.80 15.84 17.73
CA ALA A 20 -2.45 15.43 17.38
C ALA A 20 -2.46 14.88 15.95
N VAL A 21 -1.96 15.66 15.00
CA VAL A 21 -1.64 15.17 13.66
C VAL A 21 -0.44 14.25 13.83
N ALA A 22 -0.65 12.94 13.78
CA ALA A 22 0.45 11.99 13.70
C ALA A 22 1.27 12.35 12.46
N LEU A 23 2.53 12.74 12.67
CA LEU A 23 3.46 12.99 11.57
C LEU A 23 3.62 11.67 10.80
N ALA A 24 3.38 11.70 9.49
CA ALA A 24 3.69 10.59 8.61
C ALA A 24 5.18 10.20 8.80
N ASP A 25 5.47 8.90 8.89
CA ASP A 25 6.85 8.40 8.86
C ASP A 25 7.50 8.95 7.57
N PRO A 26 8.60 9.71 7.66
CA PRO A 26 9.20 10.38 6.51
C PRO A 26 9.63 9.44 5.37
N GLY A 27 9.67 8.11 5.61
CA GLY A 27 9.93 7.11 4.58
C GLY A 27 8.68 6.57 3.84
N ILE A 28 7.47 6.76 4.37
CA ILE A 28 6.23 6.22 3.79
C ILE A 28 5.49 7.31 3.01
N PRO A 29 5.24 7.13 1.70
CA PRO A 29 4.49 8.10 0.92
C PRO A 29 3.07 8.31 1.44
N ASP A 30 2.58 9.55 1.39
CA ASP A 30 1.16 9.83 1.57
C ASP A 30 0.39 9.39 0.31
N PHE A 31 -0.06 8.13 0.32
CA PHE A 31 -0.79 7.53 -0.81
C PHE A 31 -2.02 8.35 -1.24
N ALA A 32 -2.66 9.07 -0.31
CA ALA A 32 -3.87 9.84 -0.62
C ALA A 32 -3.58 11.14 -1.41
N SER A 33 -2.33 11.61 -1.40
CA SER A 33 -1.91 12.81 -2.14
C SER A 33 -1.75 12.59 -3.65
N TYR A 34 -1.65 11.34 -4.10
CA TYR A 34 -1.36 11.01 -5.49
C TYR A 34 -2.64 10.83 -6.31
N PRO A 35 -2.68 11.34 -7.56
CA PRO A 35 -3.79 11.07 -8.48
C PRO A 35 -3.88 9.57 -8.78
N LYS A 36 -5.11 9.05 -8.79
CA LYS A 36 -5.38 7.63 -9.04
C LYS A 36 -5.46 7.35 -10.54
N VAL A 37 -4.85 6.24 -10.97
CA VAL A 37 -4.98 5.74 -12.35
C VAL A 37 -6.34 5.07 -12.60
N THR A 38 -6.70 4.88 -13.87
CA THR A 38 -7.94 4.19 -14.26
C THR A 38 -7.76 2.67 -14.22
N ALA A 39 -8.72 1.95 -13.66
CA ALA A 39 -8.64 0.48 -13.51
C ALA A 39 -8.49 -0.28 -14.83
N ALA A 40 -9.16 0.20 -15.88
CA ALA A 40 -9.18 -0.45 -17.19
C ALA A 40 -7.79 -0.57 -17.82
N ASP A 41 -6.91 0.41 -17.59
CA ASP A 41 -5.57 0.46 -18.16
C ASP A 41 -4.62 -0.60 -17.56
N TYR A 42 -5.03 -1.20 -16.44
CA TYR A 42 -4.22 -2.15 -15.67
C TYR A 42 -4.88 -3.52 -15.54
N THR A 43 -6.03 -3.74 -16.18
CA THR A 43 -6.70 -5.05 -16.22
C THR A 43 -5.88 -6.02 -17.06
N VAL A 44 -5.42 -7.10 -16.42
CA VAL A 44 -4.62 -8.16 -17.07
C VAL A 44 -5.51 -9.29 -17.59
N ARG A 45 -6.62 -9.57 -16.90
CA ARG A 45 -7.64 -10.54 -17.31
C ARG A 45 -9.02 -9.91 -17.15
N ASP A 46 -9.74 -9.78 -18.26
CA ASP A 46 -11.14 -9.37 -18.27
C ASP A 46 -12.08 -10.59 -18.31
N GLY A 47 -13.29 -10.45 -17.78
CA GLY A 47 -14.35 -11.47 -17.90
C GLY A 47 -14.23 -12.74 -17.04
N LEU A 48 -13.28 -12.82 -16.10
CA LEU A 48 -13.18 -13.94 -15.15
C LEU A 48 -13.81 -13.61 -13.79
N ALA A 49 -14.16 -14.66 -13.05
CA ALA A 49 -14.71 -14.55 -11.68
C ALA A 49 -13.72 -13.97 -10.65
N TYR A 50 -12.45 -13.78 -11.03
CA TYR A 50 -11.42 -13.15 -10.21
C TYR A 50 -10.75 -12.02 -10.98
N SER A 51 -10.62 -10.85 -10.36
CA SER A 51 -9.87 -9.75 -10.96
C SER A 51 -8.38 -10.01 -10.84
N VAL A 52 -7.66 -9.75 -11.93
CA VAL A 52 -6.20 -9.63 -11.93
C VAL A 52 -5.84 -8.34 -12.62
N ARG A 53 -5.09 -7.51 -11.89
CA ARG A 53 -4.54 -6.27 -12.40
C ARG A 53 -3.06 -6.22 -12.12
N GLY A 54 -2.31 -5.45 -12.89
CA GLY A 54 -0.87 -5.39 -12.68
C GLY A 54 -0.20 -4.25 -13.40
N PHE A 55 0.99 -3.94 -12.93
CA PHE A 55 1.84 -2.88 -13.47
C PHE A 55 3.31 -3.27 -13.35
N ARG A 56 4.15 -2.56 -14.10
CA ARG A 56 5.60 -2.55 -13.91
C ARG A 56 6.11 -1.15 -13.59
N THR A 57 7.30 -1.06 -13.01
CA THR A 57 8.05 0.18 -12.79
C THR A 57 9.24 0.27 -13.77
N PRO A 58 9.84 1.46 -13.97
CA PRO A 58 11.07 1.59 -14.74
C PRO A 58 12.27 0.84 -14.12
N SER A 59 12.26 0.65 -12.80
CA SER A 59 13.29 -0.12 -12.09
C SER A 59 13.21 -1.64 -12.34
N GLY A 60 12.22 -2.11 -13.10
CA GLY A 60 12.06 -3.52 -13.44
C GLY A 60 11.26 -4.33 -12.42
N LEU A 61 10.58 -3.67 -11.47
CA LEU A 61 9.63 -4.34 -10.60
C LEU A 61 8.34 -4.64 -11.38
N ASN A 62 7.79 -5.84 -11.19
CA ASN A 62 6.54 -6.30 -11.78
C ASN A 62 5.58 -6.71 -10.67
N CYS A 63 4.41 -6.09 -10.62
CA CYS A 63 3.43 -6.31 -9.57
C CYS A 63 2.07 -6.69 -10.14
N THR A 64 1.41 -7.67 -9.52
CA THR A 64 0.00 -7.97 -9.78
C THR A 64 -0.80 -8.00 -8.50
N SER A 65 -1.94 -7.33 -8.52
CA SER A 65 -2.97 -7.50 -7.50
C SER A 65 -4.07 -8.42 -8.00
N SER A 66 -4.65 -9.20 -7.10
CA SER A 66 -5.76 -10.09 -7.41
C SER A 66 -6.79 -10.12 -6.29
N GLN A 67 -8.04 -10.42 -6.66
CA GLN A 67 -9.14 -10.64 -5.73
C GLN A 67 -9.92 -11.88 -6.15
N HIS A 68 -10.13 -12.79 -5.21
CA HIS A 68 -11.04 -13.93 -5.38
C HIS A 68 -11.69 -14.30 -4.05
N ARG A 69 -13.03 -14.29 -3.98
CA ARG A 69 -13.81 -14.71 -2.79
C ARG A 69 -13.29 -14.12 -1.48
N ASP A 70 -13.11 -12.79 -1.46
CA ASP A 70 -12.64 -12.05 -0.30
C ASP A 70 -11.20 -12.36 0.15
N MET A 71 -10.44 -13.04 -0.71
CA MET A 71 -8.99 -13.15 -0.61
C MET A 71 -8.37 -12.16 -1.58
N TYR A 72 -7.44 -11.36 -1.07
CA TYR A 72 -6.73 -10.34 -1.83
C TYR A 72 -5.24 -10.59 -1.71
N ALA A 73 -4.52 -10.39 -2.80
CA ALA A 73 -3.06 -10.45 -2.79
C ALA A 73 -2.47 -9.37 -3.69
N LEU A 74 -1.31 -8.86 -3.29
CA LEU A 74 -0.38 -8.15 -4.15
C LEU A 74 0.93 -8.93 -4.17
N ASP A 75 1.35 -9.32 -5.36
CA ASP A 75 2.59 -10.03 -5.62
C ASP A 75 3.52 -9.15 -6.45
N CYS A 76 4.68 -8.80 -5.90
CA CYS A 76 5.69 -7.98 -6.59
C CYS A 76 7.00 -8.76 -6.73
N THR A 77 7.59 -8.76 -7.93
CA THR A 77 8.87 -9.41 -8.25
C THR A 77 9.86 -8.41 -8.86
N GLY A 78 11.16 -8.65 -8.68
CA GLY A 78 12.23 -7.93 -9.39
C GLY A 78 13.44 -7.64 -8.49
N GLY A 79 14.24 -6.63 -8.86
CA GLY A 79 15.48 -6.25 -8.17
C GLY A 79 15.24 -5.57 -6.82
N LEU A 80 14.68 -6.30 -5.86
CA LEU A 80 14.40 -5.84 -4.50
C LEU A 80 15.66 -5.95 -3.65
N VAL A 81 16.19 -4.80 -3.21
CA VAL A 81 17.43 -4.74 -2.43
C VAL A 81 17.12 -4.92 -0.95
N GLY A 82 18.01 -5.62 -0.23
CA GLY A 82 17.96 -5.73 1.23
C GLY A 82 16.93 -6.73 1.77
N LEU A 83 16.35 -7.56 0.91
CA LEU A 83 15.50 -8.67 1.35
C LEU A 83 16.33 -9.87 1.84
N PRO A 84 15.80 -10.67 2.79
CA PRO A 84 16.49 -11.84 3.32
C PRO A 84 16.73 -12.89 2.24
N ASP A 85 17.83 -13.64 2.37
CA ASP A 85 18.15 -14.84 1.57
C ASP A 85 18.09 -14.64 0.05
N GLY A 86 18.35 -13.42 -0.44
CA GLY A 86 18.29 -13.11 -1.87
C GLY A 86 16.88 -13.12 -2.45
N ALA A 87 15.85 -13.04 -1.59
CA ALA A 87 14.46 -12.95 -2.02
C ALA A 87 14.26 -11.80 -3.02
N ASN A 88 13.58 -12.10 -4.12
CA ASN A 88 13.27 -11.17 -5.19
C ASN A 88 11.75 -11.06 -5.41
N TRP A 89 10.97 -11.49 -4.40
CA TRP A 89 9.53 -11.48 -4.39
C TRP A 89 8.99 -11.08 -3.02
N ILE A 90 7.98 -10.20 -3.02
CA ILE A 90 7.20 -9.79 -1.86
C ILE A 90 5.73 -10.07 -2.13
N ARG A 91 5.06 -10.68 -1.16
CA ARG A 91 3.60 -10.84 -1.14
C ARG A 91 2.98 -10.09 0.04
N LEU A 92 1.97 -9.29 -0.27
CA LEU A 92 1.02 -8.75 0.69
C LEU A 92 -0.32 -9.47 0.52
N ARG A 93 -1.03 -9.76 1.60
CA ARG A 93 -2.27 -10.54 1.56
C ARG A 93 -3.26 -10.10 2.62
N ALA A 94 -4.55 -10.17 2.26
CA ALA A 94 -5.67 -10.15 3.19
C ALA A 94 -6.66 -11.27 2.86
N SER A 95 -7.34 -11.79 3.87
CA SER A 95 -8.44 -12.75 3.74
C SER A 95 -9.58 -12.31 4.65
N GLY A 96 -10.65 -11.80 4.06
CA GLY A 96 -11.70 -11.08 4.76
C GLY A 96 -11.12 -9.93 5.60
N PRO A 97 -11.43 -9.85 6.91
CA PRO A 97 -10.93 -8.78 7.75
C PRO A 97 -9.42 -8.88 8.04
N VAL A 98 -8.80 -10.05 7.87
CA VAL A 98 -7.45 -10.34 8.37
C VAL A 98 -6.39 -9.94 7.35
N VAL A 99 -5.47 -9.07 7.74
CA VAL A 99 -4.25 -8.74 6.99
C VAL A 99 -3.08 -9.57 7.53
N SER A 100 -2.24 -10.11 6.63
CA SER A 100 -1.05 -10.88 7.01
C SER A 100 0.22 -10.04 6.89
N ALA A 101 1.25 -10.42 7.65
CA ALA A 101 2.59 -9.84 7.49
C ALA A 101 3.14 -10.06 6.06
N PRO A 102 4.02 -9.16 5.57
CA PRO A 102 4.68 -9.35 4.28
C PRO A 102 5.44 -10.67 4.26
N THR A 103 5.29 -11.41 3.16
CA THR A 103 6.04 -12.65 2.93
C THR A 103 7.12 -12.41 1.88
N PHE A 104 8.33 -12.94 2.14
CA PHE A 104 9.48 -12.85 1.24
C PHE A 104 9.85 -14.25 0.74
N SER A 105 10.18 -14.36 -0.54
CA SER A 105 10.68 -15.61 -1.11
C SER A 105 11.45 -15.35 -2.39
N THR A 106 12.03 -16.41 -2.96
CA THR A 106 12.53 -16.36 -4.33
C THR A 106 11.37 -16.59 -5.30
N ALA A 107 11.44 -16.02 -6.50
CA ALA A 107 10.43 -16.23 -7.52
C ALA A 107 10.34 -17.70 -7.98
N GLU A 108 11.42 -18.46 -7.79
CA GLU A 108 11.54 -19.89 -8.11
C GLU A 108 10.73 -20.76 -7.13
N ASP A 109 10.64 -20.35 -5.86
CA ASP A 109 9.88 -21.04 -4.81
C ASP A 109 8.36 -20.76 -4.88
N ARG A 110 7.92 -19.97 -5.87
CA ARG A 110 6.50 -19.66 -6.04
C ARG A 110 5.74 -20.91 -6.51
N PRO A 111 4.51 -21.15 -6.01
CA PRO A 111 3.61 -22.16 -6.61
C PRO A 111 3.36 -21.78 -8.07
N SER A 112 4.01 -22.44 -9.02
CA SER A 112 3.76 -22.29 -10.46
C SER A 112 2.91 -23.44 -10.94
N VAL A 113 1.90 -23.11 -11.74
CA VAL A 113 1.25 -24.11 -12.59
C VAL A 113 2.05 -24.12 -13.87
N GLU A 114 2.61 -25.27 -14.22
CA GLU A 114 3.34 -25.46 -15.47
C GLU A 114 2.48 -24.95 -16.65
N GLY A 115 3.06 -24.07 -17.48
CA GLY A 115 2.38 -23.52 -18.66
C GLY A 115 1.44 -22.33 -18.43
N VAL A 116 1.26 -21.84 -17.20
CA VAL A 116 0.53 -20.58 -16.94
C VAL A 116 1.53 -19.50 -16.52
N PRO A 117 1.77 -18.47 -17.36
CA PRO A 117 2.65 -17.38 -16.98
C PRO A 117 2.12 -16.74 -15.69
N GLN A 118 2.95 -16.67 -14.66
CA GLN A 118 2.52 -16.18 -13.33
C GLN A 118 2.25 -14.67 -13.26
N PHE A 119 2.38 -14.01 -14.41
CA PHE A 119 2.04 -12.64 -14.74
C PHE A 119 1.64 -12.68 -16.22
N GLU A 120 0.34 -12.81 -16.49
CA GLU A 120 -0.14 -13.24 -17.82
C GLU A 120 -0.15 -12.14 -18.89
N ALA A 121 0.00 -10.88 -18.50
CA ALA A 121 0.33 -9.80 -19.42
C ALA A 121 1.82 -9.52 -19.33
N THR A 122 2.58 -9.98 -20.31
CA THR A 122 3.98 -9.59 -20.47
C THR A 122 4.13 -8.83 -21.79
N PRO A 123 4.52 -7.54 -21.76
CA PRO A 123 4.81 -6.75 -20.56
C PRO A 123 3.54 -6.24 -19.86
N LEU A 124 3.61 -6.11 -18.53
CA LEU A 124 2.61 -5.37 -17.77
C LEU A 124 2.64 -3.88 -18.16
N PRO A 125 1.52 -3.15 -18.06
CA PRO A 125 1.47 -1.71 -18.23
C PRO A 125 2.46 -0.98 -17.30
N LEU A 126 3.10 0.07 -17.80
CA LEU A 126 3.98 0.89 -16.98
C LEU A 126 3.13 1.81 -16.09
N LEU A 127 3.33 1.76 -14.77
CA LEU A 127 2.76 2.77 -13.86
C LEU A 127 3.51 4.10 -14.06
N PRO A 128 2.86 5.24 -14.30
CA PRO A 128 3.57 6.52 -14.35
C PRO A 128 4.06 6.95 -12.96
N ALA A 129 5.14 7.74 -12.92
CA ALA A 129 5.68 8.28 -11.68
C ALA A 129 4.63 9.12 -10.94
N GLY A 130 4.54 8.98 -9.62
CA GLY A 130 3.61 9.77 -8.80
C GLY A 130 2.13 9.54 -9.12
N GLN A 131 1.78 8.44 -9.80
CA GLN A 131 0.40 8.01 -9.97
C GLN A 131 0.09 6.83 -9.05
N LEU A 132 -1.08 6.86 -8.43
CA LEU A 132 -1.52 5.83 -7.51
C LEU A 132 -2.24 4.70 -8.25
N TYR A 133 -1.63 3.52 -8.20
CA TYR A 133 -2.33 2.27 -8.42
C TYR A 133 -3.14 1.93 -7.16
N ALA A 134 -4.47 1.85 -7.23
CA ALA A 134 -5.31 1.59 -6.04
C ALA A 134 -6.45 0.60 -6.34
N PHE A 135 -6.11 -0.69 -6.44
CA PHE A 135 -7.04 -1.76 -6.79
C PHE A 135 -6.80 -3.01 -5.94
N ASP A 136 -7.85 -3.83 -5.77
CA ASP A 136 -7.78 -5.13 -5.08
C ASP A 136 -7.07 -5.05 -3.72
N ALA A 137 -7.46 -4.06 -2.89
CA ALA A 137 -6.87 -3.76 -1.58
C ALA A 137 -5.42 -3.25 -1.56
N ALA A 138 -4.75 -3.18 -2.71
CA ALA A 138 -3.43 -2.59 -2.86
C ALA A 138 -3.50 -1.09 -3.18
N GLN A 139 -2.59 -0.32 -2.62
CA GLN A 139 -2.25 1.05 -2.97
C GLN A 139 -0.74 1.10 -3.24
N CYS A 140 -0.32 1.41 -4.47
CA CYS A 140 1.08 1.43 -4.85
C CYS A 140 1.44 2.70 -5.63
N VAL A 141 2.63 3.23 -5.37
CA VAL A 141 3.19 4.39 -6.07
C VAL A 141 4.70 4.25 -6.15
N TRP A 142 5.30 4.78 -7.21
CA TRP A 142 6.75 4.95 -7.31
C TRP A 142 7.10 6.40 -7.65
N THR A 143 8.30 6.81 -7.26
CA THR A 143 8.87 8.14 -7.50
C THR A 143 10.37 8.00 -7.80
N ASP A 144 11.07 9.11 -8.04
CA ASP A 144 12.52 9.10 -8.27
C ASP A 144 13.32 8.61 -7.06
N THR A 145 12.78 8.78 -5.85
CA THR A 145 13.44 8.37 -4.59
C THR A 145 12.90 7.04 -4.04
N VAL A 146 11.74 6.61 -4.50
CA VAL A 146 11.05 5.39 -4.07
C VAL A 146 10.83 4.50 -5.28
N ALA A 147 11.62 3.43 -5.39
CA ALA A 147 11.53 2.48 -6.49
C ALA A 147 10.14 1.83 -6.56
N LEU A 148 9.53 1.58 -5.38
CA LEU A 148 8.12 1.25 -5.21
C LEU A 148 7.73 1.32 -3.74
N ALA A 149 6.62 1.97 -3.41
CA ALA A 149 5.95 1.82 -2.13
C ALA A 149 4.58 1.20 -2.35
N CYS A 150 4.21 0.23 -1.52
CA CYS A 150 2.88 -0.38 -1.53
C CYS A 150 2.32 -0.50 -0.12
N LYS A 151 1.08 -0.04 0.08
CA LYS A 151 0.22 -0.30 1.23
C LYS A 151 -0.85 -1.30 0.83
N PHE A 152 -1.19 -2.19 1.74
CA PHE A 152 -2.19 -3.22 1.57
C PHE A 152 -3.02 -3.34 2.84
N ALA A 153 -4.33 -3.19 2.71
CA ALA A 153 -5.21 -3.14 3.86
C ALA A 153 -6.46 -3.99 3.63
N SER A 154 -7.08 -4.46 4.71
CA SER A 154 -8.40 -5.08 4.61
C SER A 154 -9.40 -4.08 4.04
N ARG A 155 -10.33 -4.55 3.18
CA ARG A 155 -11.44 -3.69 2.71
C ARG A 155 -12.39 -3.29 3.84
N GLU A 156 -12.50 -4.12 4.87
CA GLU A 156 -13.39 -3.86 6.01
C GLU A 156 -12.80 -2.85 6.98
N LYS A 157 -11.47 -2.79 7.07
CA LYS A 157 -10.73 -1.95 8.03
C LYS A 157 -9.48 -1.29 7.41
N PRO A 158 -9.62 -0.49 6.34
CA PRO A 158 -8.48 0.00 5.55
C PRO A 158 -7.50 0.90 6.32
N ASP A 159 -7.94 1.48 7.43
CA ASP A 159 -7.16 2.38 8.28
C ASP A 159 -6.74 1.74 9.61
N ALA A 160 -7.39 0.65 10.02
CA ALA A 160 -7.11 0.01 11.30
C ALA A 160 -6.14 -1.17 11.19
N GLU A 161 -6.15 -1.91 10.08
CA GLU A 161 -5.26 -3.06 9.86
C GLU A 161 -4.69 -2.99 8.44
N TYR A 162 -3.39 -2.73 8.33
CA TYR A 162 -2.66 -2.70 7.07
C TYR A 162 -1.21 -3.15 7.22
N THR A 163 -0.64 -3.55 6.10
CA THR A 163 0.79 -3.78 5.95
C THR A 163 1.29 -3.14 4.67
N GLY A 164 2.60 -3.04 4.52
CA GLY A 164 3.20 -2.50 3.32
C GLY A 164 4.70 -2.62 3.31
N PHE A 165 5.29 -2.14 2.22
CA PHE A 165 6.73 -2.01 2.07
C PHE A 165 7.08 -0.75 1.27
N VAL A 166 8.30 -0.28 1.50
CA VAL A 166 8.96 0.76 0.70
C VAL A 166 10.27 0.18 0.19
N ALA A 167 10.38 0.01 -1.12
CA ALA A 167 11.59 -0.38 -1.81
C ALA A 167 12.30 0.86 -2.38
N THR A 168 13.59 0.97 -2.11
CA THR A 168 14.49 1.98 -2.66
C THR A 168 15.66 1.29 -3.36
N THR A 169 16.60 2.08 -3.90
CA THR A 169 17.84 1.53 -4.48
C THR A 169 18.79 0.94 -3.44
N THR A 170 18.61 1.25 -2.15
CA THR A 170 19.52 0.84 -1.08
C THR A 170 18.93 -0.19 -0.13
N GLY A 171 17.61 -0.39 -0.15
CA GLY A 171 16.98 -1.39 0.69
C GLY A 171 15.47 -1.42 0.56
N THR A 172 14.87 -2.37 1.26
CA THR A 172 13.42 -2.51 1.40
C THR A 172 13.06 -2.51 2.87
N THR A 173 12.14 -1.65 3.27
CA THR A 173 11.58 -1.63 4.63
C THR A 173 10.12 -2.05 4.58
N THR A 174 9.63 -2.64 5.67
CA THR A 174 8.21 -2.96 5.84
C THR A 174 7.59 -2.02 6.86
N PHE A 175 6.28 -1.85 6.75
CA PHE A 175 5.49 -1.03 7.68
C PHE A 175 4.08 -1.63 7.84
N GLY A 176 3.33 -1.15 8.83
CA GLY A 176 1.98 -1.61 9.09
C GLY A 176 1.59 -1.56 10.56
N ASN A 177 0.36 -1.95 10.85
CA ASN A 177 -0.21 -2.03 12.19
C ASN A 177 -1.02 -3.32 12.35
N LEU A 178 -0.34 -4.45 12.13
CA LEU A 178 -0.88 -5.80 12.32
C LEU A 178 -0.98 -6.16 13.81
#